data_AF-V4PZZ5-F1
#
_entry.id   AF-V4PZZ5-F1
#
_cell.length_a   1.000
_cell.length_b   1.000
_cell.length_c   1.000
_cell.angle_alpha   90.00
_cell.angle_beta   90.00
_cell.angle_gamma   90.00
#
_symmetry.space_group_name_H-M   'P 1'
#
loop_
_entity.id
_entity.type
_entity.pdbx_description
1 polymer ?
#
loop_
_entity_poly.entity_id
_entity_poly.type
_entity_poly.pdbx_seq_one_letter_code
_entity_poly.pdbx_strand_id
1 'polypeptide(L)'
;MNRKLVLIATFCLAACSDEREPERVLVQTQSGPLAGVVDQDVFAFRGIPYTVAPWTKNRDGKAFGPVCGTTTDCLTLNVWAPPGKTKAQVVVSDRGNASDIEKVAAGHVKRGHVFVSINARALSRDADKQSARNWISANIAEFGGDPRHMTDE
;
A
#
# COMPACT_ATOMS: atom_id res chain seq x y z
N MET A 1 -5.98 -69.52 14.34
CA MET A 1 -6.44 -68.20 14.82
C MET A 1 -5.22 -67.30 14.96
N ASN A 2 -4.76 -66.69 13.85
CA ASN A 2 -3.53 -65.86 13.84
C ASN A 2 -3.89 -64.45 13.33
N ARG A 3 -4.04 -63.50 14.25
CA ARG A 3 -4.27 -62.08 13.93
C ARG A 3 -2.92 -61.46 13.58
N LYS A 4 -2.67 -61.23 12.29
CA LYS A 4 -1.56 -60.39 11.85
C LYS A 4 -1.90 -58.94 12.21
N LEU A 5 -1.15 -58.37 13.14
CA LEU A 5 -1.22 -56.96 13.51
C LEU A 5 -0.56 -56.16 12.37
N VAL A 6 -1.36 -55.39 11.62
CA VAL A 6 -0.84 -54.45 10.62
C VAL A 6 -0.61 -53.12 11.31
N LEU A 7 0.65 -52.72 11.52
CA LEU A 7 0.98 -51.36 11.92
C LEU A 7 0.79 -50.44 10.71
N ILE A 8 -0.23 -49.59 10.76
CA ILE A 8 -0.37 -48.45 9.85
C ILE A 8 0.53 -47.35 10.39
N ALA A 9 1.69 -47.16 9.75
CA ALA A 9 2.55 -46.00 10.00
C ALA A 9 1.88 -44.77 9.41
N THR A 10 1.25 -43.96 10.26
CA THR A 10 0.65 -42.67 9.89
C THR A 10 1.78 -41.72 9.51
N PHE A 11 2.05 -41.58 8.21
CA PHE A 11 2.95 -40.58 7.66
C PHE A 11 2.26 -39.22 7.82
N CYS A 12 2.59 -38.51 8.90
CA CYS A 12 2.13 -37.15 9.12
C CYS A 12 2.82 -36.27 8.07
N LEU A 13 2.16 -36.03 6.93
CA LEU A 13 2.51 -34.94 6.03
C LEU A 13 2.32 -33.66 6.82
N ALA A 14 3.39 -33.19 7.47
CA ALA A 14 3.48 -31.82 7.92
C ALA A 14 3.34 -30.97 6.65
N ALA A 15 2.13 -30.51 6.38
CA ALA A 15 1.90 -29.41 5.47
C ALA A 15 2.54 -28.20 6.13
N CYS A 16 3.84 -28.01 5.89
CA CYS A 16 4.50 -26.76 6.17
C CYS A 16 3.78 -25.73 5.30
N SER A 17 2.89 -24.96 5.91
CA SER A 17 2.40 -23.72 5.33
C SER A 17 3.63 -22.87 5.05
N ASP A 18 4.01 -22.77 3.78
CA ASP A 18 5.05 -21.84 3.32
C ASP A 18 4.43 -20.44 3.46
N GLU A 19 4.51 -19.87 4.67
CA GLU A 19 4.23 -18.45 4.92
C GLU A 19 5.37 -17.63 4.31
N ARG A 20 5.40 -17.59 2.98
CA ARG A 20 6.33 -16.74 2.26
C ARG A 20 5.95 -15.30 2.54
N GLU A 21 6.84 -14.60 3.24
CA GLU A 21 6.79 -13.15 3.35
C GLU A 21 6.58 -12.53 1.96
N PRO A 22 5.61 -11.60 1.80
CA PRO A 22 5.32 -11.02 0.50
C PRO A 22 6.58 -10.36 -0.06
N GLU A 23 6.77 -10.50 -1.38
CA GLU A 23 7.89 -9.87 -2.07
C GLU A 23 7.91 -8.37 -1.78
N ARG A 24 9.10 -7.83 -1.55
CA ARG A 24 9.31 -6.45 -1.13
C ARG A 24 9.75 -5.60 -2.32
N VAL A 25 9.15 -4.43 -2.45
CA VAL A 25 9.56 -3.40 -3.42
C VAL A 25 10.07 -2.18 -2.68
N LEU A 26 11.24 -1.67 -3.07
CA LEU A 26 11.88 -0.49 -2.49
C LEU A 26 11.74 0.71 -3.44
N VAL A 27 11.33 1.85 -2.89
CA VAL A 27 11.22 3.12 -3.62
C VAL A 27 11.93 4.21 -2.83
N GLN A 28 12.75 5.01 -3.52
CA GLN A 28 13.43 6.15 -2.91
C GLN A 28 12.57 7.39 -3.12
N THR A 29 11.95 7.90 -2.06
CA THR A 29 11.17 9.15 -2.12
C THR A 29 12.01 10.33 -1.62
N GLN A 30 11.56 11.56 -1.86
CA GLN A 30 12.14 12.76 -1.26
C GLN A 30 11.98 12.78 0.26
N SER A 31 10.94 12.12 0.79
CA SER A 31 10.77 11.94 2.23
C SER A 31 11.68 10.86 2.81
N GLY A 32 12.29 10.00 1.99
CA GLY A 32 13.16 8.92 2.42
C GLY A 32 12.83 7.57 1.78
N PRO A 33 13.63 6.53 2.04
CA PRO A 33 13.41 5.20 1.48
C PRO A 33 12.15 4.55 2.04
N LEU A 34 11.38 3.89 1.18
CA LEU A 34 10.09 3.28 1.48
C LEU A 34 10.06 1.83 0.97
N ALA A 35 9.57 0.92 1.80
CA ALA A 35 9.49 -0.51 1.46
C ALA A 35 8.02 -0.96 1.41
N GLY A 36 7.50 -1.21 0.22
CA GLY A 36 6.15 -1.75 -0.01
C GLY A 36 6.12 -3.27 -0.11
N VAL A 37 4.99 -3.77 -0.59
CA VAL A 37 4.76 -5.18 -0.92
C VAL A 37 4.30 -5.34 -2.35
N VAL A 38 4.61 -6.48 -2.95
CA VAL A 38 4.01 -6.95 -4.19
C VAL A 38 2.88 -7.90 -3.81
N ASP A 39 1.66 -7.57 -4.22
CA ASP A 39 0.47 -8.37 -4.00
C ASP A 39 -0.29 -8.53 -5.32
N GLN A 40 -0.37 -9.75 -5.85
CA GLN A 40 -1.06 -10.06 -7.11
C GLN A 40 -0.72 -9.08 -8.27
N ASP A 41 0.57 -8.85 -8.52
CA ASP A 41 1.08 -7.90 -9.52
C ASP A 41 0.69 -6.43 -9.27
N VAL A 42 0.38 -6.07 -8.03
CA VAL A 42 0.19 -4.70 -7.57
C VAL A 42 1.29 -4.33 -6.60
N PHE A 43 1.99 -3.23 -6.87
CA PHE A 43 2.88 -2.64 -5.86
C PHE A 43 2.04 -1.81 -4.90
N ALA A 44 2.04 -2.19 -3.63
CA ALA A 44 1.25 -1.53 -2.60
C ALA A 44 2.15 -0.97 -1.49
N PHE A 45 1.92 0.30 -1.16
CA PHE A 45 2.59 1.02 -0.10
C PHE A 45 1.54 1.71 0.76
N ARG A 46 1.55 1.45 2.06
CA ARG A 46 0.49 1.85 2.98
C ARG A 46 1.05 2.66 4.15
N GLY A 47 0.23 3.53 4.73
CA GLY A 47 0.55 4.25 5.95
C GLY A 47 1.71 5.25 5.82
N ILE A 48 1.90 5.83 4.63
CA ILE A 48 2.98 6.79 4.36
C ILE A 48 2.59 8.15 4.93
N PRO A 49 3.28 8.69 5.96
CA PRO A 49 2.94 10.01 6.46
C PRO A 49 3.43 11.10 5.50
N TYR A 50 2.54 12.04 5.17
CA TYR A 50 2.79 13.08 4.18
C TYR A 50 3.05 14.47 4.76
N THR A 51 3.05 14.62 6.10
CA THR A 51 3.27 15.88 6.82
C THR A 51 4.45 15.85 7.80
N VAL A 52 5.27 14.79 7.78
CA VAL A 52 6.42 14.64 8.68
C VAL A 52 7.72 15.00 7.97
N ALA A 53 8.75 15.30 8.76
CA ALA A 53 10.10 15.54 8.24
C ALA A 53 10.65 14.30 7.49
N PRO A 54 11.56 14.49 6.52
CA PRO A 54 12.24 13.39 5.86
C PRO A 54 12.95 12.45 6.84
N TRP A 55 13.04 11.18 6.46
CA TRP A 55 13.66 10.10 7.22
C TRP A 55 14.79 9.43 6.43
N THR A 56 15.70 8.78 7.13
CA THR A 56 16.90 8.15 6.54
C THR A 56 16.85 6.63 6.52
N LYS A 57 16.06 6.01 7.42
CA LYS A 57 15.90 4.55 7.49
C LYS A 57 14.71 4.09 6.66
N ASN A 58 14.80 2.88 6.10
CA ASN A 58 13.67 2.28 5.38
C ASN A 58 12.43 2.29 6.27
N ARG A 59 11.36 2.94 5.80
CA ARG A 59 10.05 2.87 6.43
C ARG A 59 9.26 1.72 5.81
N ASP A 60 8.65 0.90 6.67
CA ASP A 60 7.83 -0.22 6.24
C ASP A 60 6.42 0.26 5.88
N GLY A 61 6.03 0.08 4.61
CA GLY A 61 4.75 0.46 4.03
C GLY A 61 3.77 -0.72 3.91
N LYS A 62 3.88 -1.74 4.77
CA LYS A 62 3.00 -2.92 4.75
C LYS A 62 1.61 -2.67 5.31
N ALA A 63 1.48 -1.79 6.30
CA ALA A 63 0.26 -1.61 7.09
C ALA A 63 -0.38 -0.24 6.86
N PHE A 64 -1.70 -0.19 6.95
CA PHE A 64 -2.43 1.08 6.91
C PHE A 64 -2.05 1.97 8.10
N GLY A 65 -2.03 3.28 7.83
CA GLY A 65 -1.91 4.28 8.88
C GLY A 65 -3.20 4.41 9.71
N PRO A 66 -3.14 5.12 10.83
CA PRO A 66 -4.28 5.22 11.73
C PRO A 66 -5.37 6.15 11.16
N VAL A 67 -6.61 5.90 11.59
CA VAL A 67 -7.80 6.61 11.10
C VAL A 67 -7.91 7.99 11.75
N CYS A 68 -8.24 9.03 10.96
CA CYS A 68 -8.45 10.36 11.53
C CYS A 68 -9.65 10.41 12.47
N GLY A 69 -9.48 11.10 13.60
CA GLY A 69 -10.45 11.15 14.69
C GLY A 69 -10.18 10.16 15.82
N THR A 70 -9.32 9.14 15.61
CA THR A 70 -8.85 8.25 16.69
C THR A 70 -7.49 8.66 17.24
N THR A 71 -6.69 9.39 16.46
CA THR A 71 -5.36 9.90 16.83
C THR A 71 -5.04 11.19 16.08
N THR A 72 -4.07 11.96 16.59
CA THR A 72 -3.49 13.13 15.91
C THR A 72 -2.59 12.74 14.74
N ASP A 73 -1.98 11.54 14.79
CA ASP A 73 -0.96 11.08 13.83
C ASP A 73 -1.59 10.33 12.65
N CYS A 74 -2.73 10.84 12.15
CA CYS A 74 -3.55 10.17 11.15
C CYS A 74 -3.25 10.54 9.70
N LEU A 75 -2.40 11.55 9.47
CA LEU A 75 -2.13 12.12 8.14
C LEU A 75 -1.19 11.23 7.33
N THR A 76 -1.74 10.11 6.88
CA THR A 76 -1.07 9.11 6.04
C THR A 76 -1.78 8.94 4.71
N LEU A 77 -1.04 8.50 3.71
CA LEU A 77 -1.55 8.09 2.42
C LEU A 77 -1.07 6.68 2.07
N ASN A 78 -1.73 6.09 1.07
CA ASN A 78 -1.40 4.79 0.51
C ASN A 78 -1.26 4.94 -1.00
N VAL A 79 -0.36 4.19 -1.63
CA VAL A 79 -0.10 4.18 -3.07
C VAL A 79 -0.19 2.75 -3.58
N TRP A 80 -1.00 2.55 -4.63
CA TRP A 80 -1.04 1.33 -5.41
C TRP A 80 -0.66 1.63 -6.85
N ALA A 81 0.29 0.87 -7.38
CA ALA A 81 0.87 1.12 -8.69
C ALA A 81 1.02 -0.17 -9.51
N PRO A 82 0.78 -0.10 -10.84
CA PRO A 82 1.13 -1.18 -11.76
C PRO A 82 2.66 -1.31 -11.90
N PRO A 83 3.24 -2.51 -11.79
CA PRO A 83 4.67 -2.75 -11.98
C PRO A 83 5.18 -2.24 -13.34
N GLY A 84 6.34 -1.61 -13.33
CA GLY A 84 7.05 -1.18 -14.55
C GLY A 84 6.38 -0.08 -15.38
N LYS A 85 5.28 0.53 -14.90
CA LYS A 85 4.67 1.68 -15.58
C LYS A 85 5.41 2.97 -15.25
N THR A 86 5.37 3.90 -16.20
CA THR A 86 5.89 5.26 -16.07
C THR A 86 4.88 6.26 -16.63
N LYS A 87 4.77 7.45 -16.04
CA LYS A 87 3.83 8.50 -16.44
C LYS A 87 2.35 8.04 -16.49
N ALA A 88 1.97 7.12 -15.60
CA ALA A 88 0.58 6.70 -15.45
C ALA A 88 -0.29 7.84 -14.91
N GLN A 89 -1.57 7.88 -15.28
CA GLN A 89 -2.53 8.78 -14.62
C GLN A 89 -2.57 8.47 -13.13
N VAL A 90 -2.61 9.52 -12.30
CA VAL A 90 -2.71 9.41 -10.85
C VAL A 90 -4.14 9.75 -10.43
N VAL A 91 -4.83 8.82 -9.78
CA VAL A 91 -6.16 9.04 -9.20
C VAL A 91 -6.03 9.15 -7.68
N VAL A 92 -6.52 10.25 -7.11
CA VAL A 92 -6.43 10.55 -5.67
C VAL A 92 -7.83 10.50 -5.05
N SER A 93 -8.00 9.72 -3.99
CA SER A 93 -9.24 9.66 -3.23
C SER A 93 -9.02 9.90 -1.74
N ASP A 94 -9.93 10.64 -1.12
CA ASP A 94 -10.00 10.88 0.32
C ASP A 94 -11.23 10.19 0.94
N ARG A 95 -11.74 9.17 0.25
CA ARG A 95 -12.89 8.35 0.65
C ARG A 95 -12.50 6.88 0.75
N GLY A 96 -13.37 6.12 1.40
CA GLY A 96 -13.21 4.67 1.58
C GLY A 96 -12.68 4.27 2.95
N ASN A 97 -12.62 2.97 3.16
CA ASN A 97 -12.11 2.33 4.38
C ASN A 97 -11.13 1.21 3.98
N ALA A 98 -10.34 0.73 4.94
CA ALA A 98 -9.32 -0.29 4.67
C ALA A 98 -9.89 -1.58 4.03
N SER A 99 -11.14 -1.96 4.34
CA SER A 99 -11.74 -3.21 3.84
C SER A 99 -12.09 -3.19 2.34
N ASP A 100 -12.38 -2.02 1.77
CA ASP A 100 -12.80 -1.90 0.37
C ASP A 100 -11.78 -1.16 -0.50
N ILE A 101 -10.91 -0.33 0.09
CA ILE A 101 -9.97 0.51 -0.67
C ILE A 101 -9.01 -0.30 -1.54
N GLU A 102 -8.63 -1.50 -1.10
CA GLU A 102 -7.78 -2.42 -1.87
C GLU A 102 -8.46 -2.86 -3.17
N LYS A 103 -9.76 -3.16 -3.13
CA LYS A 103 -10.52 -3.57 -4.32
C LYS A 103 -10.67 -2.43 -5.30
N VAL A 104 -10.92 -1.22 -4.79
CA VAL A 104 -10.96 0.01 -5.59
C VAL A 104 -9.60 0.22 -6.26
N ALA A 105 -8.52 0.21 -5.47
CA ALA A 105 -7.16 0.38 -5.95
C ALA A 105 -6.79 -0.65 -7.03
N ALA A 106 -7.09 -1.93 -6.82
CA ALA A 106 -6.88 -2.99 -7.80
C ALA A 106 -7.61 -2.71 -9.13
N GLY A 107 -8.83 -2.17 -9.08
CA GLY A 107 -9.57 -1.74 -10.27
C GLY A 107 -8.87 -0.61 -11.03
N HIS A 108 -8.27 0.35 -10.33
CA HIS A 108 -7.45 1.42 -10.93
C HIS A 108 -6.15 0.89 -11.52
N VAL A 109 -5.43 0.04 -10.79
CA VAL A 109 -4.18 -0.56 -11.25
C VAL A 109 -4.40 -1.42 -12.49
N LYS A 110 -5.49 -2.18 -12.56
CA LYS A 110 -5.90 -2.95 -13.76
C LYS A 110 -6.15 -2.06 -14.97
N ARG A 111 -6.60 -0.82 -14.78
CA ARG A 111 -6.77 0.20 -15.84
C ARG A 111 -5.47 0.93 -16.18
N GLY A 112 -4.37 0.63 -15.49
CA GLY A 112 -3.07 1.26 -15.70
C GLY A 112 -2.90 2.59 -14.97
N HIS A 113 -3.75 2.87 -13.98
CA HIS A 113 -3.64 4.07 -13.15
C HIS A 113 -2.78 3.78 -11.90
N VAL A 114 -2.09 4.80 -11.42
CA VAL A 114 -1.62 4.84 -10.03
C VAL A 114 -2.75 5.36 -9.18
N PHE A 115 -3.10 4.63 -8.13
CA PHE A 115 -4.16 5.02 -7.20
C PHE A 115 -3.57 5.44 -5.86
N VAL A 116 -4.03 6.57 -5.33
CA VAL A 116 -3.59 7.11 -4.05
C VAL A 116 -4.80 7.35 -3.17
N SER A 117 -4.83 6.75 -1.98
CA SER A 117 -5.82 7.09 -0.96
C SER A 117 -5.18 7.90 0.16
N ILE A 118 -5.89 8.90 0.67
CA ILE A 118 -5.39 9.82 1.70
C ILE A 118 -6.32 9.85 2.91
N ASN A 119 -5.73 9.83 4.10
CA ASN A 119 -6.43 10.17 5.33
C ASN A 119 -6.37 11.69 5.51
N ALA A 120 -7.50 12.33 5.81
CA ALA A 120 -7.60 13.76 6.08
C ALA A 120 -8.51 14.02 7.28
N ARG A 121 -8.23 15.06 8.07
CA ARG A 121 -9.06 15.44 9.22
C ARG A 121 -10.34 16.10 8.72
N ALA A 122 -11.48 15.74 9.31
CA ALA A 122 -12.78 16.28 8.88
C ALA A 122 -12.85 17.82 8.93
N LEU A 123 -12.29 18.44 9.99
CA LEU A 123 -12.30 19.89 10.19
C LEU A 123 -11.24 20.65 9.38
N SER A 124 -10.25 19.96 8.81
CA SER A 124 -9.12 20.57 8.08
C SER A 124 -8.90 19.91 6.73
N ARG A 125 -9.97 19.35 6.17
CA ARG A 125 -9.91 18.42 5.04
C ARG A 125 -9.22 19.01 3.83
N ASP A 126 -9.57 20.23 3.41
CA ASP A 126 -9.00 20.84 2.21
C ASP A 126 -7.50 21.15 2.37
N ALA A 127 -7.08 21.60 3.55
CA ALA A 127 -5.66 21.84 3.85
C ALA A 127 -4.85 20.54 3.89
N ASP A 128 -5.42 19.48 4.46
CA ASP A 128 -4.81 18.14 4.51
C ASP A 128 -4.70 17.54 3.10
N LYS A 129 -5.75 17.68 2.28
CA LYS A 129 -5.73 17.30 0.86
C LYS A 129 -4.64 18.03 0.10
N GLN A 130 -4.50 19.34 0.30
CA GLN A 130 -3.45 20.11 -0.37
C GLN A 130 -2.06 19.64 0.05
N SER A 131 -1.86 19.36 1.35
CA SER A 131 -0.59 18.82 1.86
C SER A 131 -0.27 17.45 1.25
N ALA A 132 -1.27 16.56 1.16
CA ALA A 132 -1.14 15.28 0.49
C ALA A 132 -0.80 15.45 -1.00
N ARG A 133 -1.44 16.37 -1.72
CA ARG A 133 -1.11 16.67 -3.13
C ARG A 133 0.32 17.17 -3.31
N ASN A 134 0.82 17.99 -2.39
CA ASN A 134 2.20 18.46 -2.44
C ASN A 134 3.16 17.26 -2.33
N TRP A 135 2.89 16.33 -1.42
CA TRP A 135 3.66 15.10 -1.30
C TRP A 135 3.56 14.23 -2.56
N ILE A 136 2.35 14.03 -3.09
CA ILE A 136 2.11 13.23 -4.31
C ILE A 136 2.88 13.84 -5.48
N SER A 137 2.77 15.16 -5.71
CA SER A 137 3.46 15.85 -6.80
C SER A 137 4.98 15.68 -6.73
N ALA A 138 5.55 15.69 -5.52
CA ALA A 138 6.98 15.54 -5.30
C ALA A 138 7.50 14.10 -5.46
N ASN A 139 6.66 13.08 -5.26
CA ASN A 139 7.12 11.69 -5.09
C ASN A 139 6.50 10.67 -6.05
N ILE A 140 5.33 10.95 -6.66
CA ILE A 140 4.55 9.92 -7.36
C ILE A 140 5.25 9.37 -8.62
N ALA A 141 6.20 10.11 -9.18
CA ALA A 141 7.04 9.65 -10.28
C ALA A 141 7.85 8.39 -9.92
N GLU A 142 8.27 8.27 -8.66
CA GLU A 142 9.01 7.11 -8.13
C GLU A 142 8.15 5.85 -8.05
N PHE A 143 6.83 6.02 -8.13
CA PHE A 143 5.83 4.95 -8.18
C PHE A 143 5.27 4.76 -9.61
N GLY A 144 5.84 5.46 -10.61
CA GLY A 144 5.41 5.37 -12.00
C GLY A 144 4.28 6.31 -12.42
N GLY A 145 3.79 7.19 -11.55
CA GLY A 145 2.76 8.19 -11.88
C GLY A 145 3.28 9.42 -12.61
N ASP A 146 2.44 10.12 -13.37
CA ASP A 146 2.73 11.47 -13.89
C ASP A 146 2.20 12.52 -12.89
N PRO A 147 3.07 13.27 -12.20
CA PRO A 147 2.65 14.31 -11.26
C PRO A 147 1.87 15.47 -11.93
N ARG A 148 1.84 15.54 -13.27
CA ARG A 148 1.09 16.56 -14.03
C ARG A 148 -0.27 16.05 -14.51
N HIS A 149 -0.60 14.78 -14.28
CA HIS A 149 -1.87 14.18 -14.68
C HIS A 149 -2.56 13.52 -13.48
N MET A 150 -2.99 14.36 -12.55
CA MET A 150 -3.70 13.97 -11.32
C MET A 150 -5.19 14.30 -11.42
N THR A 151 -6.04 13.37 -10.99
CA THR A 151 -7.50 13.54 -10.91
C THR A 151 -8.02 13.11 -9.54
N ASP A 152 -9.15 13.70 -9.12
CA ASP A 152 -9.86 13.29 -7.90
C ASP A 152 -10.97 12.27 -8.20
N GLU A 153 -11.28 11.43 -7.21
CA GLU A 153 -12.44 10.53 -7.17
C GLU A 153 -13.35 10.79 -5.96
#